data_AF-A0A090I877-F1
#
_entry.id   AF-A0A090I877-F1
#
_cell.length_a   1.000
_cell.length_b   1.000
_cell.length_c   1.000
_cell.angle_alpha   90.00
_cell.angle_beta   90.00
_cell.angle_gamma   90.00
#
_symmetry.space_group_name_H-M   'P 1'
#
loop_
_entity.id
_entity.type
_entity.pdbx_description
1 polymer ?
#
loop_
_entity_poly.entity_id
_entity_poly.type
_entity_poly.pdbx_seq_one_letter_code
_entity_poly.pdbx_strand_id
1 'polypeptide(L)'
;MSNGIRNLIMGFSLAVFAVAIFDSTIHFKEMIYPGISYLYNYVGTNIAPNMVTVVVFDWRGYDTLGEALILVTAVIAVLLVFGRGKARLGGK
;
A
#
# COMPACT_ATOMS: atom_id res chain seq x y z
N MET A 1 21.14 29.97 5.69
CA MET A 1 21.18 29.27 7.00
C MET A 1 22.46 28.49 7.08
N SER A 2 23.18 28.48 8.21
CA SER A 2 24.42 27.68 8.31
C SER A 2 24.10 26.18 8.23
N ASN A 3 24.98 25.40 7.61
CA ASN A 3 24.79 23.94 7.46
C ASN A 3 24.59 23.24 8.82
N GLY A 4 25.15 23.77 9.91
CA GLY A 4 24.96 23.26 11.27
C GLY A 4 23.51 23.36 11.77
N ILE A 5 22.84 24.50 11.55
CA ILE A 5 21.44 24.68 11.97
C ILE A 5 20.52 23.75 11.18
N ARG A 6 20.76 23.57 9.88
CA ARG A 6 20.01 22.63 9.05
C ARG A 6 20.15 21.19 9.55
N ASN A 7 21.37 20.76 9.88
CA ASN A 7 21.62 19.40 10.37
C ASN A 7 20.99 19.15 11.75
N LEU A 8 21.00 20.16 12.62
CA LEU A 8 20.35 20.09 13.93
C LEU A 8 18.84 19.89 13.78
N ILE A 9 18.20 20.68 12.92
CA ILE A 9 16.76 20.57 12.65
C ILE A 9 16.43 19.19 12.06
N MET A 10 17.21 18.71 11.09
CA MET A 10 16.99 17.39 10.50
C MET A 10 17.15 16.26 11.54
N GLY A 11 18.17 16.33 12.39
CA GLY A 11 18.40 15.34 13.45
C GLY A 11 17.27 15.33 14.48
N PHE A 12 16.80 16.53 14.89
CA PHE A 12 15.67 16.65 15.80
C PHE A 12 14.37 16.11 15.19
N SER A 13 14.05 16.49 13.95
CA SER A 13 12.86 15.97 13.25
C SER A 13 12.89 14.45 13.09
N LEU A 14 14.05 13.88 12.77
CA LEU A 14 14.22 12.43 12.67
C LEU A 14 14.02 11.74 14.02
N ALA A 15 14.57 12.30 15.09
CA ALA A 15 14.41 11.76 16.44
C ALA A 15 12.94 11.77 16.88
N VAL A 16 12.22 12.87 16.64
CA VAL A 16 10.78 12.96 16.94
C VAL A 16 9.98 11.94 16.14
N PHE A 17 10.26 11.81 14.84
CA PHE A 17 9.60 10.81 13.99
C PHE A 17 9.87 9.38 14.46
N ALA A 18 11.12 9.06 14.82
CA ALA A 18 11.49 7.74 15.32
C ALA A 18 10.76 7.40 16.63
N VAL A 19 10.69 8.37 17.57
CA VAL A 19 9.95 8.20 18.82
C VAL A 19 8.46 7.95 18.56
N ALA A 20 7.84 8.70 17.64
CA ALA A 20 6.43 8.52 17.29
C ALA A 20 6.15 7.13 16.69
N ILE A 21 7.03 6.63 15.82
CA ILE A 21 6.92 5.28 15.26
C ILE A 21 7.07 4.22 16.36
N PHE A 22 8.03 4.40 17.27
CA PHE A 22 8.28 3.46 18.35
C PHE A 22 7.09 3.40 19.33
N ASP A 23 6.54 4.56 19.69
CA ASP A 23 5.35 4.67 20.54
C ASP A 23 4.12 4.00 19.90
N SER A 24 3.89 4.27 18.61
CA SER A 24 2.82 3.62 17.84
C SER A 24 2.98 2.09 17.77
N THR A 25 4.22 1.61 17.68
CA THR A 25 4.51 0.16 17.64
C THR A 25 4.23 -0.51 18.99
N ILE A 26 4.58 0.15 20.11
CA ILE A 26 4.33 -0.38 21.46
C ILE A 26 2.82 -0.43 21.77
N HIS A 27 2.10 0.64 21.44
CA HIS A 27 0.66 0.76 21.73
C HIS A 27 -0.24 0.21 20.61
N PHE A 28 0.32 -0.55 19.67
CA PHE A 28 -0.37 -0.99 18.46
C PHE A 28 -1.69 -1.70 18.75
N LYS A 29 -1.71 -2.61 19.74
CA LYS A 29 -2.90 -3.41 20.08
C LYS A 29 -4.12 -2.57 20.48
N GLU A 30 -3.90 -1.52 21.26
CA GLU A 30 -4.99 -0.66 21.77
C GLU A 30 -5.55 0.27 20.69
N MET A 31 -4.78 0.47 19.63
CA MET A 31 -5.14 1.29 18.47
C MET A 31 -5.98 0.54 17.42
N ILE A 32 -6.05 -0.80 17.49
CA ILE A 32 -6.77 -1.59 16.48
C ILE A 32 -8.26 -1.61 16.79
N TYR A 33 -9.04 -0.93 15.95
CA TYR A 33 -10.46 -1.17 15.83
C TYR A 33 -10.71 -2.17 14.68
N PRO A 34 -11.27 -3.37 14.94
CA PRO A 34 -11.47 -4.36 13.90
C PRO A 34 -12.51 -3.88 12.88
N GLY A 35 -12.07 -3.68 11.63
CA GLY A 35 -12.94 -3.27 10.51
C GLY A 35 -13.69 -4.42 9.83
N ILE A 36 -13.58 -5.65 10.34
CA ILE A 36 -14.23 -6.85 9.81
C ILE A 36 -15.20 -7.39 10.88
N SER A 37 -16.40 -7.80 10.46
CA SER A 37 -17.36 -8.44 11.36
C SER A 37 -16.81 -9.75 11.95
N TYR A 38 -17.00 -9.95 13.25
CA TYR A 38 -16.65 -11.21 13.92
C TYR A 38 -17.38 -12.41 13.33
N LEU A 39 -18.63 -12.23 12.90
CA LEU A 39 -19.39 -13.29 12.25
C LEU A 39 -18.75 -13.69 10.92
N TYR A 40 -18.30 -12.70 10.14
CA TYR A 40 -17.63 -12.94 8.87
C TYR A 40 -16.30 -13.69 9.07
N ASN A 41 -15.51 -13.33 10.07
CA ASN A 41 -14.28 -14.06 10.42
C ASN A 41 -14.55 -15.50 10.88
N TYR A 42 -15.72 -15.77 11.48
CA TYR A 42 -16.10 -17.12 11.90
C TYR A 42 -16.57 -17.98 10.73
N VAL A 43 -17.36 -17.43 9.81
CA VAL A 43 -17.94 -18.19 8.68
C VAL A 43 -17.12 -18.14 7.41
N GLY A 44 -16.14 -17.23 7.29
CA GLY A 44 -15.40 -16.97 6.06
C GLY A 44 -14.67 -18.19 5.51
N THR A 45 -14.12 -19.04 6.39
CA THR A 45 -13.46 -20.29 5.97
C THR A 45 -14.41 -21.32 5.36
N ASN A 46 -15.74 -21.17 5.54
CA ASN A 46 -16.73 -22.02 4.88
C ASN A 46 -16.96 -21.61 3.42
N ILE A 47 -16.65 -20.37 3.04
CA ILE A 47 -16.72 -19.88 1.67
C ILE A 47 -15.51 -20.42 0.88
N ALA A 48 -14.31 -20.23 1.43
CA ALA A 48 -13.07 -20.77 0.88
C ALA A 48 -12.06 -21.04 2.00
N PRO A 49 -11.16 -22.04 1.85
CA PRO A 49 -10.30 -22.49 2.94
C PRO A 49 -9.30 -21.46 3.46
N ASN A 50 -9.02 -20.39 2.70
CA ASN A 50 -8.07 -19.35 3.08
C ASN A 50 -8.79 -18.05 3.45
N MET A 51 -8.75 -17.72 4.74
CA MET A 51 -9.36 -16.51 5.30
C MET A 51 -8.83 -15.22 4.68
N VAL A 52 -7.52 -15.15 4.37
CA VAL A 52 -6.92 -13.95 3.76
C VAL A 52 -7.52 -13.72 2.38
N THR A 53 -7.63 -14.78 1.56
CA THR A 53 -8.22 -14.65 0.22
C THR A 53 -9.69 -14.25 0.28
N VAL A 54 -10.44 -14.77 1.26
CA VAL A 54 -11.84 -14.39 1.49
C VAL A 54 -11.94 -12.91 1.85
N VAL A 55 -11.11 -12.42 2.78
CA VAL A 55 -11.12 -11.01 3.16
C VAL A 55 -10.72 -10.09 2.01
N VAL A 56 -9.65 -10.39 1.26
CA VAL A 56 -9.17 -9.46 0.21
C VAL A 56 -10.05 -9.47 -1.04
N PHE A 57 -10.61 -10.62 -1.44
CA PHE A 57 -11.42 -10.72 -2.66
C PHE A 57 -12.93 -10.54 -2.45
N ASP A 58 -13.47 -10.81 -1.26
CA ASP A 58 -14.90 -10.64 -0.96
C ASP A 58 -15.13 -9.40 -0.09
N TRP A 59 -14.69 -9.38 1.17
CA TRP A 59 -14.94 -8.22 2.06
C TRP A 59 -14.26 -6.91 1.62
N ARG A 60 -13.00 -6.97 1.18
CA ARG A 60 -12.17 -5.84 0.72
C ARG A 60 -11.92 -5.87 -0.79
N GLY A 61 -12.82 -6.49 -1.56
CA GLY A 61 -12.64 -6.68 -3.01
C GLY A 61 -12.36 -5.39 -3.79
N TYR A 62 -12.87 -4.24 -3.34
CA TYR A 62 -12.59 -2.94 -3.97
C TYR A 62 -11.13 -2.50 -3.85
N ASP A 63 -10.44 -2.86 -2.78
CA ASP A 63 -9.02 -2.54 -2.58
C ASP A 63 -8.17 -3.31 -3.58
N THR A 64 -8.40 -4.62 -3.70
CA THR A 64 -7.73 -5.49 -4.68
C THR A 64 -8.11 -5.16 -6.14
N LEU A 65 -9.35 -4.73 -6.40
CA LEU A 65 -9.74 -4.20 -7.72
C LEU A 65 -8.94 -2.92 -8.04
N GLY A 66 -8.74 -2.06 -7.05
CA GLY A 66 -7.89 -0.87 -7.16
C GLY A 66 -6.43 -1.22 -7.46
N GLU A 67 -5.85 -2.21 -6.74
CA GLU A 67 -4.51 -2.71 -7.01
C GLU A 67 -4.36 -3.21 -8.45
N ALA A 68 -5.32 -4.01 -8.93
CA ALA A 68 -5.32 -4.51 -10.31
C ALA A 68 -5.40 -3.38 -11.34
N LEU A 69 -6.24 -2.36 -11.08
CA LEU A 69 -6.36 -1.18 -11.93
C LEU A 69 -5.04 -0.39 -11.98
N ILE A 70 -4.38 -0.20 -10.83
CA ILE A 70 -3.07 0.46 -10.75
C ILE A 70 -2.03 -0.30 -11.58
N LEU A 71 -1.99 -1.63 -11.49
CA LEU A 71 -1.06 -2.42 -12.29
C LEU A 71 -1.33 -2.31 -13.79
N VAL A 72 -2.59 -2.41 -14.22
CA VAL A 72 -2.96 -2.28 -15.64
C VAL A 72 -2.60 -0.89 -16.17
N THR A 73 -2.94 0.16 -15.41
CA THR A 73 -2.63 1.54 -15.80
C THR A 73 -1.13 1.81 -15.84
N ALA A 74 -0.35 1.24 -14.91
CA ALA A 74 1.10 1.34 -14.92
C ALA A 74 1.71 0.70 -16.18
N VAL A 75 1.24 -0.49 -16.57
CA VAL A 75 1.69 -1.15 -17.82
C VAL A 75 1.35 -0.30 -19.05
N ILE A 76 0.12 0.23 -19.13
CA ILE A 76 -0.29 1.11 -20.23
C ILE A 76 0.59 2.38 -20.27
N ALA A 77 0.85 3.01 -19.13
CA ALA A 77 1.70 4.20 -19.05
C ALA A 77 3.12 3.92 -19.55
N VAL A 78 3.73 2.81 -19.14
CA VAL A 78 5.06 2.39 -19.60
C VAL A 78 5.07 2.16 -21.12
N LEU A 79 4.04 1.50 -21.67
CA LEU A 79 3.91 1.27 -23.10
C LEU A 79 3.72 2.59 -23.88
N LEU A 80 2.99 3.57 -23.34
CA LEU A 80 2.83 4.87 -24.00
C LEU A 80 4.14 5.66 -24.03
N VAL A 81 4.92 5.63 -22.94
CA VAL A 81 6.19 6.36 -22.84
C VAL A 81 7.30 5.70 -23.67
N PHE A 82 7.43 4.37 -23.60
CA PHE A 82 8.57 3.65 -24.18
C PHE A 82 8.23 2.81 -25.41
N GLY A 83 6.95 2.49 -25.66
CA GLY A 83 6.52 1.55 -26.69
C GLY A 83 6.65 2.06 -28.13
N ARG A 84 6.81 3.38 -28.35
CA ARG A 84 7.02 3.94 -29.70
C ARG A 84 8.42 3.73 -30.27
N GLY A 85 9.40 3.30 -29.48
CA GLY A 85 10.81 3.20 -29.90
C GLY A 85 11.23 1.86 -30.53
N LYS A 86 10.44 0.79 -30.39
CA LYS A 86 10.79 -0.57 -30.86
C LYS A 86 9.80 -1.16 -31.86
N ALA A 87 8.55 -0.69 -31.88
CA ALA A 87 7.64 -1.02 -32.95
C ALA A 87 8.02 -0.16 -34.16
N ARG A 88 8.86 -0.70 -35.06
CA ARG A 88 8.91 -0.23 -36.46
C ARG A 88 7.53 -0.53 -37.08
N LEU A 89 6.51 0.22 -36.64
CA LEU A 89 5.24 0.31 -37.34
C LEU A 89 5.59 1.04 -38.62
N GLY A 90 5.82 0.27 -39.68
CA GLY A 90 6.40 0.70 -40.93
C GLY A 90 5.75 1.97 -41.47
N GLY A 91 6.35 3.11 -41.15
CA GLY A 91 6.39 4.27 -42.02
C GLY A 91 7.56 4.05 -42.96
N LYS A 92 7.32 4.30 -44.25
CA LYS A 92 8.30 4.17 -45.35
C LYS A 92 9.68 4.72 -45.00
#